data_AF-A0A7V1JK10-F1
#
_entry.id   AF-A0A7V1JK10-F1
#
_cell.length_a   1.000
_cell.length_b   1.000
_cell.length_c   1.000
_cell.angle_alpha   90.00
_cell.angle_beta   90.00
_cell.angle_gamma   90.00
#
_symmetry.space_group_name_H-M   'P 1'
#
loop_
_entity.id
_entity.type
_entity.pdbx_description
1 polymer ?
#
loop_
_entity_poly.entity_id
_entity_poly.type
_entity_poly.pdbx_seq_one_letter_code
_entity_poly.pdbx_strand_id
1 'polypeptide(L)'
;QLSGGQQQRVAIARALAMQPKIMLFDEPTSALDPEMIKEVLDVMRELAHSGMTMIVVTHEMGFAKEVAHRIFFFDEGNIVEGNTPEEFFKNPREERTRLFLSQILTH
;
A
#
# COMPACT_ATOMS: atom_id res chain seq x y z
N GLN A 1 24.05 -14.19 -0.09
CA GLN A 1 23.53 -12.84 -0.42
C GLN A 1 22.06 -12.79 0.00
N LEU A 2 21.51 -11.59 0.24
CA LEU A 2 20.10 -11.42 0.62
C LEU A 2 19.18 -11.43 -0.60
N SER A 3 18.01 -12.08 -0.51
CA SER A 3 16.95 -11.97 -1.52
C SER A 3 16.34 -10.57 -1.57
N GLY A 4 15.59 -10.23 -2.62
CA GLY A 4 14.93 -8.92 -2.72
C GLY A 4 14.03 -8.62 -1.52
N GLY A 5 13.19 -9.57 -1.11
CA GLY A 5 12.34 -9.43 0.08
C GLY A 5 13.13 -9.25 1.38
N GLN A 6 14.26 -9.94 1.51
CA GLN A 6 15.16 -9.76 2.66
C GLN A 6 15.81 -8.37 2.68
N GLN A 7 16.25 -7.87 1.52
CA GLN A 7 16.80 -6.51 1.41
C GLN A 7 15.77 -5.46 1.83
N GLN A 8 14.51 -5.64 1.42
CA GLN A 8 13.44 -4.72 1.77
C GLN A 8 13.11 -4.74 3.27
N ARG A 9 13.07 -5.92 3.89
CA ARG A 9 12.88 -6.03 5.35
C ARG A 9 14.03 -5.38 6.13
N VAL A 10 15.27 -5.51 5.66
CA VAL A 10 16.41 -4.80 6.26
C VAL A 10 16.27 -3.28 6.09
N ALA A 11 15.80 -2.81 4.94
CA ALA A 11 15.55 -1.39 4.71
C ALA A 11 14.47 -0.82 5.65
N ILE A 12 13.38 -1.58 5.88
CA ILE A 12 12.33 -1.23 6.84
C ILE A 12 12.91 -1.19 8.26
N ALA A 13 13.65 -2.23 8.68
CA ALA A 13 14.28 -2.27 9.99
C ALA A 13 15.25 -1.08 10.21
N ARG A 14 16.03 -0.74 9.19
CA ARG A 14 16.93 0.43 9.21
C ARG A 14 16.16 1.74 9.42
N ALA A 15 15.03 1.92 8.74
CA ALA A 15 14.19 3.10 8.92
C ALA A 15 13.58 3.16 10.32
N LEU A 16 13.09 2.03 10.84
CA LEU A 16 12.51 1.92 12.18
C LEU A 16 13.52 2.18 13.30
N ALA A 17 14.81 1.86 13.09
CA ALA A 17 15.86 2.13 14.06
C ALA A 17 15.99 3.62 14.41
N MET A 18 15.53 4.52 13.53
CA MET A 18 15.48 5.97 13.76
C MET A 18 14.24 6.42 14.55
N GLN A 19 13.36 5.51 14.94
CA GLN A 19 12.10 5.77 15.66
C GLN A 19 11.25 6.88 15.00
N PRO A 20 10.95 6.78 13.69
CA PRO A 20 10.20 7.80 13.00
C PRO A 20 8.74 7.85 13.51
N LYS A 21 8.16 9.05 13.49
CA LYS A 21 6.72 9.22 13.76
C LYS A 21 5.84 8.79 12.58
N ILE A 22 6.38 8.84 11.36
CA ILE A 22 5.67 8.54 10.11
C ILE A 22 6.61 7.73 9.20
N MET A 23 6.08 6.68 8.61
CA MET A 23 6.77 5.87 7.59
C MET A 23 6.15 6.13 6.21
N LEU A 24 7.01 6.43 5.24
CA LEU A 24 6.62 6.57 3.83
C LEU A 24 7.07 5.33 3.07
N PHE A 25 6.15 4.68 2.37
CA PHE A 25 6.42 3.54 1.52
C PHE A 25 6.08 3.92 0.08
N ASP A 26 7.08 3.89 -0.79
CA ASP A 26 6.93 4.16 -2.22
C ASP A 26 7.08 2.83 -2.98
N GLU A 27 5.95 2.27 -3.41
CA GLU A 27 5.83 0.97 -4.09
C GLU A 27 6.77 -0.12 -3.54
N PRO A 28 6.66 -0.49 -2.25
CA PRO A 28 7.68 -1.28 -1.57
C PRO A 28 7.82 -2.72 -2.07
N THR A 29 6.91 -3.19 -2.93
CA THR A 29 6.84 -4.55 -3.46
C THR A 29 7.02 -4.64 -4.98
N SER A 30 7.08 -3.51 -5.71
CA SER A 30 7.03 -3.51 -7.19
C SER A 30 8.25 -4.16 -7.86
N ALA A 31 9.40 -4.16 -7.19
CA ALA A 31 10.64 -4.76 -7.68
C ALA A 31 10.89 -6.18 -7.14
N LEU A 32 9.89 -6.81 -6.52
CA LEU A 32 10.04 -8.13 -5.88
C LEU A 32 9.35 -9.22 -6.68
N ASP A 33 9.93 -10.42 -6.66
CA ASP A 33 9.28 -11.61 -7.18
C ASP A 33 7.99 -11.91 -6.39
N PRO A 34 6.93 -12.45 -7.04
CA PRO A 34 5.62 -12.68 -6.40
C PRO A 34 5.68 -13.47 -5.09
N GLU A 35 6.60 -14.43 -5.00
CA GLU A 35 6.79 -15.26 -3.80
C GLU A 35 7.26 -14.45 -2.58
N MET A 36 7.94 -13.32 -2.79
CA MET A 36 8.52 -12.49 -1.73
C MET A 36 7.61 -11.32 -1.30
N ILE A 37 6.62 -10.97 -2.11
CA ILE A 37 5.69 -9.85 -1.84
C ILE A 37 5.00 -10.03 -0.48
N LYS A 38 4.54 -11.26 -0.21
CA LYS A 38 3.82 -11.59 1.02
C LYS A 38 4.64 -11.25 2.28
N GLU A 39 5.93 -11.59 2.30
CA GLU A 39 6.78 -11.34 3.47
C GLU A 39 6.94 -9.85 3.78
N VAL A 40 7.00 -9.01 2.75
CA VAL A 40 7.12 -7.55 2.92
C VAL A 40 5.79 -6.95 3.37
N LEU A 41 4.67 -7.38 2.77
CA LEU A 41 3.34 -6.94 3.17
C LEU A 41 3.01 -7.34 4.61
N ASP A 42 3.44 -8.52 5.06
CA ASP A 42 3.23 -8.98 6.44
C ASP A 42 3.91 -8.05 7.46
N VAL A 43 5.16 -7.62 7.20
CA VAL A 43 5.85 -6.63 8.05
C VAL A 43 5.11 -5.29 8.05
N MET A 44 4.61 -4.85 6.89
CA MET A 44 3.85 -3.60 6.79
C MET A 44 2.52 -3.67 7.55
N ARG A 45 1.83 -4.83 7.54
CA ARG A 45 0.61 -5.07 8.33
C ARG A 45 0.89 -4.98 9.82
N GLU A 46 1.96 -5.61 10.29
CA GLU A 46 2.37 -5.54 11.70
C GLU A 46 2.61 -4.09 12.13
N LEU A 47 3.28 -3.29 11.30
CA LEU A 47 3.50 -1.87 11.57
C LEU A 47 2.17 -1.11 11.64
N ALA A 48 1.27 -1.32 10.70
CA ALA A 48 -0.05 -0.68 10.71
C ALA A 48 -0.83 -1.03 11.99
N HIS A 49 -0.88 -2.31 12.36
CA HIS A 49 -1.56 -2.79 13.56
C HIS A 49 -0.91 -2.31 14.87
N SER A 50 0.40 -2.04 14.86
CA SER A 50 1.10 -1.45 16.01
C SER A 50 0.80 0.04 16.24
N GLY A 51 0.05 0.67 15.32
CA GLY A 51 -0.31 2.09 15.39
C GLY A 51 0.71 3.03 14.71
N MET A 52 1.62 2.48 13.89
CA MET A 52 2.53 3.31 13.10
C MET A 52 1.74 4.16 12.08
N THR A 53 2.03 5.45 12.01
CA THR A 53 1.46 6.29 10.95
C THR A 53 2.18 6.00 9.64
N MET A 54 1.42 5.62 8.61
CA MET A 54 1.97 5.18 7.32
C MET A 54 1.32 5.93 6.17
N ILE A 55 2.13 6.32 5.18
CA ILE A 55 1.67 6.71 3.84
C ILE A 55 2.26 5.70 2.87
N VAL A 56 1.41 5.05 2.08
CA VAL A 56 1.81 3.95 1.20
C VAL A 56 1.32 4.23 -0.21
N VAL A 57 2.24 4.26 -1.16
CA VAL A 57 1.95 4.15 -2.59
C VAL A 57 2.05 2.67 -2.95
N THR A 58 0.98 2.09 -3.47
CA THR A 58 0.94 0.66 -3.79
C THR A 58 -0.12 0.33 -4.82
N HIS A 59 0.13 -0.72 -5.59
CA HIS A 59 -0.86 -1.39 -6.44
C HIS A 59 -1.46 -2.65 -5.76
N GLU A 60 -1.03 -3.00 -4.54
CA GLU A 60 -1.52 -4.14 -3.78
C GLU A 60 -2.87 -3.83 -3.12
N MET A 61 -3.96 -3.90 -3.88
CA MET A 61 -5.30 -3.52 -3.43
C MET A 61 -5.79 -4.34 -2.23
N GLY A 62 -5.38 -5.60 -2.12
CA GLY A 62 -5.69 -6.46 -0.97
C GLY A 62 -5.13 -5.90 0.33
N PHE A 63 -3.88 -5.44 0.31
CA PHE A 63 -3.24 -4.76 1.44
C PHE A 63 -3.95 -3.45 1.77
N ALA A 64 -4.21 -2.61 0.76
CA ALA A 64 -4.91 -1.34 0.96
C ALA A 64 -6.30 -1.53 1.59
N LYS A 65 -7.05 -2.54 1.13
CA LYS A 65 -8.37 -2.87 1.67
C LYS A 65 -8.33 -3.36 3.11
N GLU A 66 -7.25 -4.05 3.50
CA GLU A 66 -7.10 -4.66 4.83
C GLU A 66 -6.67 -3.64 5.89
N VAL A 67 -5.66 -2.82 5.61
CA VAL A 67 -5.02 -1.99 6.65
C VAL A 67 -5.17 -0.49 6.48
N ALA A 68 -5.60 -0.01 5.31
CA ALA A 68 -5.68 1.43 5.10
C ALA A 68 -6.87 2.03 5.85
N HIS A 69 -6.67 3.19 6.47
CA HIS A 69 -7.77 3.97 7.04
C HIS A 69 -8.47 4.83 5.97
N ARG A 70 -7.69 5.26 4.97
CA ARG A 70 -8.12 6.10 3.85
C ARG A 70 -7.37 5.71 2.59
N ILE A 71 -8.04 5.79 1.46
CA ILE A 71 -7.47 5.57 0.12
C ILE A 71 -7.66 6.86 -0.68
N PHE A 72 -6.60 7.24 -1.40
CA PHE A 72 -6.63 8.35 -2.34
C PHE A 72 -6.24 7.83 -3.72
N PHE A 73 -7.13 8.05 -4.69
CA PHE A 73 -6.87 7.77 -6.09
C PHE A 73 -6.37 9.03 -6.78
N PHE A 74 -5.20 8.89 -7.40
CA PHE A 74 -4.56 9.94 -8.17
C PHE A 74 -4.68 9.63 -9.65
N ASP A 75 -5.04 10.63 -10.44
CA ASP A 75 -4.99 10.56 -11.90
C ASP A 75 -4.64 11.94 -12.47
N GLU A 76 -3.81 11.97 -13.51
CA GLU A 76 -3.31 13.19 -14.15
C GLU A 76 -2.77 14.25 -13.15
N GLY A 77 -2.12 13.80 -12.08
CA GLY A 77 -1.54 14.67 -11.04
C GLY A 77 -2.55 15.26 -10.04
N ASN A 78 -3.82 14.85 -10.10
CA ASN A 78 -4.88 15.32 -9.20
C ASN A 78 -5.41 14.18 -8.34
N ILE A 79 -5.84 14.50 -7.11
CA ILE A 79 -6.63 13.57 -6.30
C ILE A 79 -8.04 13.57 -6.88
N VAL A 80 -8.39 12.49 -7.55
CA VAL A 80 -9.73 12.32 -8.15
C VAL A 80 -10.72 11.90 -7.08
N GLU A 81 -10.36 10.93 -6.24
CA GLU A 81 -11.24 10.46 -5.17
C GLU A 81 -10.46 10.14 -3.91
N GLY A 82 -11.01 10.46 -2.76
CA GLY A 82 -10.44 10.15 -1.45
C GLY A 82 -11.51 9.68 -0.48
N ASN A 83 -11.43 8.43 -0.01
CA ASN A 83 -12.48 7.85 0.82
C ASN A 83 -11.93 6.77 1.78
N THR A 84 -12.80 6.17 2.61
CA THR A 84 -12.48 4.93 3.33
C THR A 84 -12.33 3.77 2.33
N PRO A 85 -11.59 2.70 2.64
CA PRO A 85 -11.49 1.56 1.74
C PRO A 85 -12.84 0.97 1.37
N GLU A 86 -13.76 0.89 2.33
CA GLU A 86 -15.09 0.34 2.09
C GLU A 86 -15.85 1.14 1.02
N GLU A 87 -15.93 2.46 1.19
CA GLU A 87 -16.61 3.32 0.23
C GLU A 87 -15.88 3.37 -1.11
N PHE A 88 -14.54 3.42 -1.10
CA PHE A 88 -13.72 3.46 -2.31
C PHE A 88 -13.94 2.22 -3.19
N PHE A 89 -13.93 1.02 -2.61
CA PHE A 89 -14.05 -0.23 -3.38
C PHE A 89 -15.50 -0.62 -3.68
N LYS A 90 -16.48 -0.30 -2.81
CA LYS A 90 -17.88 -0.71 -3.00
C LYS A 90 -18.73 0.36 -3.67
N ASN A 91 -18.51 1.63 -3.34
CA ASN A 91 -19.34 2.76 -3.75
C ASN A 91 -18.50 3.90 -4.38
N PRO A 92 -17.63 3.62 -5.37
CA PRO A 92 -16.83 4.67 -6.02
C PRO A 92 -17.72 5.72 -6.66
N ARG A 93 -17.47 7.00 -6.36
CA ARG A 93 -18.30 8.12 -6.81
C ARG A 93 -17.87 8.64 -8.17
N GLU A 94 -16.57 8.66 -8.42
CA GLU A 94 -16.00 9.19 -9.66
C GLU A 94 -15.99 8.15 -10.78
N GLU A 95 -16.28 8.60 -12.01
CA GLU A 95 -16.29 7.72 -13.18
C GLU A 95 -14.89 7.14 -13.46
N ARG A 96 -13.85 7.96 -13.32
CA ARG A 96 -12.46 7.52 -13.47
C ARG A 96 -12.08 6.46 -12.43
N THR A 97 -12.51 6.62 -11.17
CA THR A 97 -12.28 5.61 -10.12
C THR A 97 -12.98 4.29 -10.47
N ARG A 98 -14.23 4.33 -10.95
CA ARG A 98 -14.95 3.13 -11.40
C ARG A 98 -14.23 2.43 -12.53
N LEU A 99 -13.77 3.17 -13.52
CA LEU A 99 -13.03 2.62 -14.66
C LEU A 99 -11.75 1.93 -14.20
N PHE A 100 -10.95 2.60 -13.35
CA PHE A 100 -9.74 2.04 -12.78
C PHE A 100 -10.00 0.75 -12.01
N LEU A 101 -10.98 0.75 -11.10
CA LEU A 101 -11.34 -0.44 -10.33
C LEU A 101 -11.83 -1.59 -11.22
N SER A 102 -12.54 -1.30 -12.31
CA SER A 102 -12.99 -2.32 -13.26
C SER A 102 -11.84 -2.99 -14.02
N GLN A 103 -10.70 -2.31 -14.19
CA GLN A 103 -9.53 -2.90 -14.87
C GLN A 103 -8.71 -3.79 -13.94
N ILE A 104 -8.72 -3.48 -12.63
CA ILE A 104 -7.87 -4.15 -11.65
C ILE A 104 -8.58 -5.30 -10.92
N LEU A 105 -9.89 -5.19 -10.69
CA LEU A 105 -10.65 -6.22 -9.95
C LEU A 105 -11.19 -7.37 -10.83
N THR A 106 -10.93 -7.33 -12.14
CA THR A 106 -11.42 -8.35 -13.09
C THR A 106 -10.44 -9.52 -13.28
N HIS A 107 -9.35 -9.54 -12.49
CA HIS A 107 -8.40 -10.65 -12.41
C HIS A 107 -8.32 -11.22 -10.98
#